data_AF-A0A815BLS4-F1
#
_entry.id   AF-A0A815BLS4-F1
#
_cell.length_a   1.000
_cell.length_b   1.000
_cell.length_c   1.000
_cell.angle_alpha   90.00
_cell.angle_beta   90.00
_cell.angle_gamma   90.00
#
_symmetry.space_group_name_H-M   'P 1'
#
loop_
_entity.id
_entity.type
_entity.pdbx_description
1 polymer ?
#
loop_
_entity_poly.entity_id
_entity_poly.type
_entity_poly.pdbx_seq_one_letter_code
_entity_poly.pdbx_strand_id
1 'polypeptide(L)'
;MFLMDKYPPKKSIKDNCDLLPSFTERSVWMRTNARINYEYGQLSRYYEKIFYSTMMEFNILPPNIVIRTSDYIQEIIEFIEKSIQTGDAYEFNSMVYSKECEDLKCDIHSGGCGDLHASSKNYCGNKSWVNYELGDGATGEHESTKFSNEFMKTLKKHEEYPRLMRFFCLLNLLLDDNQIEKVMYYDKIIFEFFSTVRSMLNLTTDPHMHNSKFELLDRTLLQTFVKIKNSIHQSLCDHISIQMAMNEVNELIISTNVYMEKSTNPNHILLQLINKYLGQLINSFRLCFPAQAPTDYPDRPNAASTDAC
;
A
#
# COMPACT_ATOMS: atom_id res chain seq x y z
N MET A 1 5.54 18.76 -10.85
CA MET A 1 5.10 19.98 -10.15
C MET A 1 4.65 19.56 -8.76
N PHE A 2 5.40 19.92 -7.73
CA PHE A 2 4.97 19.73 -6.35
C PHE A 2 3.62 20.41 -6.15
N LEU A 3 2.87 20.01 -5.12
CA LEU A 3 1.65 20.66 -4.61
C LEU A 3 1.91 22.10 -4.13
N MET A 4 2.67 22.88 -4.89
CA MET A 4 3.06 24.25 -4.61
C MET A 4 2.18 25.28 -5.33
N ASP A 5 1.40 24.87 -6.33
CA ASP A 5 0.62 25.81 -7.16
C ASP A 5 -0.90 25.82 -6.87
N LYS A 6 -1.34 25.18 -5.76
CA LYS A 6 -2.71 25.30 -5.25
C LYS A 6 -2.75 25.78 -3.79
N TYR A 7 -1.84 26.67 -3.41
CA TYR A 7 -1.96 27.34 -2.11
C TYR A 7 -2.98 28.49 -2.20
N PRO A 8 -3.85 28.67 -1.20
CA PRO A 8 -4.62 29.90 -1.07
C PRO A 8 -3.67 31.12 -0.91
N PRO A 9 -4.04 32.30 -1.43
CA PRO A 9 -3.15 33.46 -1.43
C PRO A 9 -2.80 33.93 -0.01
N LYS A 10 -1.54 34.35 0.17
CA LYS A 10 -1.03 34.92 1.42
C LYS A 10 -1.79 36.21 1.77
N LYS A 11 -2.39 36.31 2.96
CA LYS A 11 -2.85 37.56 3.57
C LYS A 11 -2.00 37.90 4.81
N SER A 12 -1.71 39.17 5.01
CA SER A 12 -0.75 39.64 6.03
C SER A 12 -1.26 39.47 7.47
N ILE A 13 -0.31 39.26 8.38
CA ILE A 13 -0.47 38.94 9.80
C ILE A 13 -0.81 40.19 10.64
N LYS A 14 -1.69 40.03 11.64
CA LYS A 14 -1.67 40.82 12.88
C LYS A 14 -1.94 39.92 14.09
N ASP A 15 -0.97 39.93 14.99
CA ASP A 15 -0.99 39.78 16.45
C ASP A 15 -1.87 38.68 17.09
N ASN A 16 -1.21 37.59 17.55
CA ASN A 16 -1.05 37.27 18.98
C ASN A 16 -0.52 35.84 19.15
N CYS A 17 0.76 35.73 19.50
CA CYS A 17 1.33 34.55 20.14
C CYS A 17 0.96 34.62 21.62
N ASP A 18 0.15 33.71 22.11
CA ASP A 18 0.24 33.20 23.49
C ASP A 18 -0.60 31.92 23.58
N LEU A 19 -0.02 30.88 24.20
CA LEU A 19 -0.51 29.50 24.39
C LEU A 19 -0.16 28.53 23.24
N LEU A 20 1.02 27.92 23.37
CA LEU A 20 1.44 26.75 22.58
C LEU A 20 0.69 25.49 23.05
N PRO A 21 0.08 24.70 22.15
CA PRO A 21 -0.46 23.39 22.50
C PRO A 21 0.58 22.27 22.21
N SER A 22 0.25 21.04 22.60
CA SER A 22 1.11 19.85 22.80
C SER A 22 1.92 19.34 21.59
N PHE A 23 2.74 18.29 21.79
CA PHE A 23 3.87 17.91 20.93
C PHE A 23 3.52 17.51 19.48
N THR A 24 2.38 16.85 19.24
CA THR A 24 1.85 16.56 17.89
C THR A 24 1.35 17.81 17.18
N GLU A 25 0.84 18.76 17.95
CA GLU A 25 0.32 20.04 17.47
C GLU A 25 1.47 20.93 17.02
N ARG A 26 2.69 20.78 17.52
CA ARG A 26 3.83 21.65 17.19
C ARG A 26 4.17 21.68 15.69
N SER A 27 4.11 20.56 14.96
CA SER A 27 4.46 20.56 13.51
C SER A 27 3.35 21.14 12.63
N VAL A 28 2.08 20.88 12.98
CA VAL A 28 0.92 21.47 12.32
C VAL A 28 0.86 22.96 12.68
N TRP A 29 1.08 23.30 13.95
CA TRP A 29 1.17 24.65 14.48
C TRP A 29 2.28 25.45 13.84
N MET A 30 3.48 24.91 13.70
CA MET A 30 4.58 25.59 13.00
C MET A 30 4.22 25.85 11.53
N ARG A 31 3.54 24.91 10.86
CA ARG A 31 3.02 25.10 9.49
C ARG A 31 1.86 26.09 9.41
N THR A 32 1.02 26.15 10.43
CA THR A 32 -0.13 27.07 10.56
C THR A 32 0.33 28.49 10.86
N ASN A 33 1.27 28.67 11.80
CA ASN A 33 1.85 29.96 12.16
C ASN A 33 2.75 30.54 11.08
N ALA A 34 3.51 29.70 10.36
CA ALA A 34 4.24 30.15 9.18
C ALA A 34 3.31 30.52 8.00
N ARG A 35 2.02 30.13 8.06
CA ARG A 35 1.04 30.28 6.97
C ARG A 35 -0.35 30.72 7.49
N ILE A 36 -0.42 31.82 8.25
CA ILE A 36 -1.59 32.72 8.40
C ILE A 36 -2.90 32.06 8.93
N ASN A 37 -3.35 32.42 10.14
CA ASN A 37 -4.75 32.45 10.64
C ASN A 37 -5.71 31.27 10.32
N TYR A 38 -5.22 30.05 10.10
CA TYR A 38 -6.09 28.87 10.05
C TYR A 38 -6.28 28.28 11.44
N GLU A 39 -7.50 27.86 11.75
CA GLU A 39 -7.78 27.00 12.89
C GLU A 39 -7.10 25.63 12.66
N TYR A 40 -6.37 25.12 13.66
CA TYR A 40 -5.59 23.87 13.52
C TYR A 40 -6.44 22.69 13.04
N GLY A 41 -7.69 22.61 13.51
CA GLY A 41 -8.66 21.62 13.07
C GLY A 41 -8.86 21.66 11.55
N GLN A 42 -9.07 22.85 10.98
CA GLN A 42 -9.27 23.02 9.53
C GLN A 42 -8.04 22.61 8.72
N LEU A 43 -6.84 22.96 9.19
CA LEU A 43 -5.60 22.60 8.51
C LEU A 43 -5.33 21.09 8.56
N SER A 44 -5.57 20.46 9.72
CA SER A 44 -5.46 19.01 9.88
C SER A 44 -6.40 18.28 8.94
N ARG A 45 -7.69 18.69 8.88
CA ARG A 45 -8.69 18.11 7.98
C ARG A 45 -8.35 18.32 6.50
N TYR A 46 -7.79 19.48 6.16
CA TYR A 46 -7.32 19.76 4.80
C TYR A 46 -6.23 18.77 4.36
N TYR A 47 -5.20 18.55 5.19
CA TYR A 47 -4.12 17.62 4.87
C TYR A 47 -4.55 16.15 4.95
N GLU A 48 -5.43 15.80 5.88
CA GLU A 48 -6.07 14.48 5.95
C GLU A 48 -6.78 14.15 4.63
N LYS A 49 -7.58 15.08 4.10
CA LYS A 49 -8.26 14.90 2.82
C LYS A 49 -7.29 14.68 1.67
N ILE A 50 -6.20 15.45 1.62
CA ILE A 50 -5.16 15.31 0.59
C ILE A 50 -4.42 13.97 0.72
N PHE A 51 -4.11 13.56 1.94
CA PHE A 51 -3.46 12.29 2.22
C PHE A 51 -4.31 11.14 1.67
N TYR A 52 -5.58 11.08 2.08
CA TYR A 52 -6.48 10.03 1.66
C TYR A 52 -6.81 10.06 0.17
N SER A 53 -6.96 11.23 -0.45
CA SER A 53 -7.12 11.32 -1.90
C SER A 53 -5.90 10.77 -2.65
N THR A 54 -4.70 10.96 -2.10
CA THR A 54 -3.45 10.44 -2.69
C THR A 54 -3.33 8.92 -2.50
N MET A 55 -3.67 8.40 -1.31
CA MET A 55 -3.69 6.95 -1.05
C MET A 55 -4.63 6.23 -2.03
N MET A 56 -5.79 6.83 -2.22
CA MET A 56 -6.80 6.35 -3.15
C MET A 56 -6.33 6.40 -4.61
N GLU A 57 -5.65 7.47 -5.01
CA GLU A 57 -5.02 7.58 -6.33
C GLU A 57 -4.03 6.44 -6.57
N PHE A 58 -3.33 5.95 -5.54
CA PHE A 58 -2.45 4.78 -5.61
C PHE A 58 -3.15 3.43 -5.31
N ASN A 59 -4.48 3.39 -5.39
CA ASN A 59 -5.31 2.20 -5.15
C ASN A 59 -5.03 1.51 -3.79
N ILE A 60 -4.71 2.31 -2.77
CA ILE A 60 -4.59 1.87 -1.38
C ILE A 60 -5.98 1.83 -0.78
N LEU A 61 -6.28 0.75 -0.04
CA LEU A 61 -7.56 0.61 0.63
C LEU A 61 -7.65 1.55 1.84
N PRO A 62 -8.84 2.08 2.14
CA PRO A 62 -9.01 2.84 3.36
C PRO A 62 -8.86 1.91 4.57
N PRO A 63 -8.37 2.42 5.70
CA PRO A 63 -8.39 1.67 6.94
C PRO A 63 -9.85 1.42 7.36
N ASN A 64 -10.10 0.34 8.10
CA ASN A 64 -11.44 0.06 8.65
C ASN A 64 -11.88 1.10 9.67
N ILE A 65 -10.92 1.69 10.39
CA ILE A 65 -11.15 2.68 11.44
C ILE A 65 -10.10 3.77 11.29
N VAL A 66 -10.55 5.03 11.26
CA VAL A 66 -9.68 6.21 11.33
C VAL A 66 -9.77 6.77 12.74
N ILE A 67 -8.67 6.64 13.48
CA ILE A 67 -8.55 7.20 14.83
C ILE A 67 -7.82 8.52 14.74
N ARG A 68 -8.36 9.56 15.39
CA ARG A 68 -7.72 10.87 15.49
C ARG A 68 -7.55 11.21 16.94
N THR A 69 -6.35 11.61 17.33
CA THR A 69 -6.05 11.97 18.71
C THR A 69 -7.02 13.01 19.27
N SER A 70 -7.46 13.98 18.44
CA SER A 70 -8.44 15.02 18.82
C SER A 70 -9.80 14.48 19.23
N ASP A 71 -10.18 13.30 18.74
CA ASP A 71 -11.51 12.72 18.96
C ASP A 71 -11.55 11.90 20.27
N TYR A 72 -10.38 11.61 20.87
CA TYR A 72 -10.22 10.75 22.05
C TYR A 72 -9.49 11.45 23.22
N ILE A 73 -9.51 12.79 23.27
CA ILE A 73 -8.76 13.56 24.27
C ILE A 73 -9.21 13.20 25.69
N GLN A 74 -10.52 12.99 25.90
CA GLN A 74 -11.06 12.68 27.21
C GLN A 74 -10.58 11.30 27.70
N GLU A 75 -10.64 10.30 26.83
CA GLU A 75 -10.17 8.94 27.09
C GLU A 75 -8.66 8.89 27.34
N ILE A 76 -7.89 9.71 26.62
CA ILE A 76 -6.45 9.87 26.83
C ILE A 76 -6.17 10.46 28.22
N ILE A 77 -6.92 11.49 28.63
CA ILE A 77 -6.77 12.10 29.96
C ILE A 77 -7.09 11.06 31.05
N GLU A 78 -8.22 10.35 30.92
CA GLU A 78 -8.63 9.31 31.87
C GLU A 78 -7.59 8.18 31.98
N PHE A 79 -7.01 7.77 30.84
CA PHE A 79 -5.91 6.81 30.81
C PHE A 79 -4.70 7.32 31.60
N ILE A 80 -4.25 8.56 31.33
CA ILE A 80 -3.10 9.16 32.01
C ILE A 80 -3.34 9.28 33.52
N GLU A 81 -4.52 9.75 33.94
CA GLU A 81 -4.89 9.87 35.35
C GLU A 81 -4.85 8.51 36.05
N LYS A 82 -5.39 7.48 35.41
CA LYS A 82 -5.34 6.11 35.92
C LYS A 82 -3.91 5.59 36.05
N SER A 83 -3.05 5.80 35.04
CA SER A 83 -1.65 5.37 35.09
C SER A 83 -0.85 6.08 36.20
N ILE A 84 -1.17 7.34 36.52
CA ILE A 84 -0.58 8.02 37.69
C ILE A 84 -1.04 7.36 39.00
N GLN A 85 -2.33 7.03 39.10
CA GLN A 85 -2.90 6.39 40.30
C GLN A 85 -2.34 4.98 40.56
N THR A 86 -2.11 4.19 39.50
CA THR A 86 -1.52 2.85 39.61
C THR A 86 -0.01 2.88 39.89
N GLY A 87 0.63 4.05 39.73
CA GLY A 87 2.06 4.26 39.92
C GLY A 87 2.90 4.03 38.67
N ASP A 88 2.25 3.70 37.55
CA ASP A 88 2.84 3.42 36.23
C ASP A 88 3.22 4.69 35.46
N ALA A 89 2.86 5.87 35.95
CA ALA A 89 3.30 7.17 35.46
C ALA A 89 3.63 8.13 36.61
N TYR A 90 4.34 9.22 36.30
CA TYR A 90 4.63 10.29 37.25
C TYR A 90 4.65 11.66 36.57
N GLU A 91 4.29 12.69 37.32
CA GLU A 91 4.40 14.07 36.87
C GLU A 91 5.78 14.65 37.23
N PHE A 92 6.39 15.36 36.29
CA PHE A 92 7.58 16.17 36.52
C PHE A 92 7.57 17.40 35.61
N ASN A 93 7.76 18.59 36.19
CA ASN A 93 7.75 19.86 35.46
C ASN A 93 6.53 20.06 34.54
N SER A 94 5.32 19.73 35.03
CA SER A 94 4.06 19.83 34.27
C SER A 94 4.02 18.94 33.01
N MET A 95 4.87 17.92 32.94
CA MET A 95 4.80 16.84 31.96
C MET A 95 4.56 15.52 32.69
N VAL A 96 3.84 14.60 32.04
CA VAL A 96 3.63 13.25 32.57
C VAL A 96 4.53 12.27 31.83
N TYR A 97 5.24 11.45 32.58
CA TYR A 97 6.15 10.43 32.08
C TYR A 97 5.66 9.06 32.51
N SER A 98 5.60 8.11 31.58
CA SER A 98 5.30 6.71 31.86
C SER A 98 6.54 5.99 32.43
N LYS A 99 6.32 5.06 33.36
CA LYS A 99 7.29 4.14 33.93
C LYS A 99 7.20 2.73 33.32
N GLU A 100 5.98 2.28 32.98
CA GLU A 100 5.72 0.99 32.33
C GLU A 100 4.59 1.09 31.29
N CYS A 101 4.56 0.16 30.33
CA CYS A 101 3.48 0.04 29.34
C CYS A 101 2.35 -0.85 29.84
N GLU A 102 1.10 -0.42 29.61
CA GLU A 102 -0.09 -1.21 29.91
C GLU A 102 -0.34 -2.35 28.90
N ASP A 103 -1.10 -3.35 29.35
CA ASP A 103 -1.48 -4.58 28.64
C ASP A 103 -2.51 -4.31 27.51
N LEU A 104 -2.11 -3.61 26.45
CA LEU A 104 -2.82 -3.70 25.17
C LEU A 104 -2.42 -4.99 24.45
N LYS A 105 -3.29 -5.54 23.60
CA LYS A 105 -2.95 -6.71 22.79
C LYS A 105 -3.41 -6.49 21.36
N CYS A 106 -2.47 -6.31 20.45
CA CYS A 106 -2.73 -6.35 19.02
C CYS A 106 -1.86 -7.44 18.36
N ASP A 107 -2.36 -8.00 17.26
CA ASP A 107 -1.61 -9.03 16.55
C ASP A 107 -0.44 -8.43 15.78
N ILE A 108 -0.66 -7.30 15.10
CA ILE A 108 0.34 -6.68 14.22
C ILE A 108 0.41 -5.18 14.49
N HIS A 109 1.63 -4.66 14.67
CA HIS A 109 1.93 -3.23 14.63
C HIS A 109 2.96 -2.96 13.53
N SER A 110 2.71 -1.94 12.71
CA SER A 110 3.59 -1.58 11.59
C SER A 110 3.91 -0.11 11.61
N GLY A 111 5.13 0.25 11.22
CA GLY A 111 5.57 1.63 11.15
C GLY A 111 6.91 1.77 10.44
N GLY A 112 7.38 3.01 10.28
CA GLY A 112 8.75 3.24 9.82
C GLY A 112 9.75 2.67 10.83
N CYS A 113 10.94 2.29 10.36
CA CYS A 113 12.01 1.78 11.24
C CYS A 113 12.31 2.69 12.45
N GLY A 114 12.17 4.01 12.30
CA GLY A 114 12.32 4.98 13.39
C GLY A 114 11.21 4.92 14.45
N ASP A 115 9.97 4.60 14.05
CA ASP A 115 8.81 4.56 14.94
C ASP A 115 8.78 3.25 15.75
N LEU A 116 9.20 2.11 15.15
CA LEU A 116 9.24 0.80 15.80
C LEU A 116 10.37 0.66 16.83
N HIS A 117 11.47 1.38 16.64
CA HIS A 117 12.55 1.41 17.66
C HIS A 117 12.09 2.09 18.95
N ALA A 118 11.15 3.03 18.87
CA ALA A 118 10.60 3.71 20.05
C ALA A 118 9.53 2.86 20.78
N SER A 119 8.84 1.94 20.08
CA SER A 119 7.76 1.13 20.66
C SER A 119 8.23 -0.12 21.43
N SER A 120 9.35 -0.74 21.04
CA SER A 120 9.56 -2.16 21.34
C SER A 120 10.62 -2.52 22.38
N LYS A 121 11.62 -1.67 22.65
CA LYS A 121 12.82 -2.15 23.39
C LYS A 121 13.22 -1.44 24.67
N ASN A 122 12.69 -0.27 25.00
CA ASN A 122 13.17 0.46 26.19
C ASN A 122 12.11 0.78 27.26
N TYR A 123 10.82 0.50 27.02
CA TYR A 123 9.75 0.95 27.93
C TYR A 123 8.89 -0.15 28.57
N CYS A 124 8.82 -1.36 28.02
CA CYS A 124 7.83 -2.36 28.46
C CYS A 124 8.51 -3.67 28.94
N GLY A 125 9.14 -3.66 30.12
CA GLY A 125 9.83 -4.83 30.68
C GLY A 125 9.10 -6.16 30.44
N ASN A 126 9.64 -7.02 29.58
CA ASN A 126 9.18 -8.38 29.22
C ASN A 126 7.69 -8.61 28.86
N LYS A 127 6.85 -7.57 28.78
CA LYS A 127 5.45 -7.66 28.34
C LYS A 127 5.29 -6.95 27.00
N SER A 128 5.10 -7.73 25.94
CA SER A 128 4.82 -7.18 24.61
C SER A 128 3.32 -7.04 24.40
N TRP A 129 2.88 -5.84 24.04
CA TRP A 129 1.49 -5.55 23.66
C TRP A 129 1.19 -5.87 22.18
N VAL A 130 2.21 -6.24 21.42
CA VAL A 130 2.15 -6.62 20.00
C VAL A 130 2.71 -8.03 19.82
N ASN A 131 2.02 -8.89 19.04
CA ASN A 131 2.56 -10.22 18.70
C ASN A 131 3.62 -10.14 17.58
N TYR A 132 3.43 -9.27 16.58
CA TYR A 132 4.33 -9.09 15.44
C TYR A 132 4.55 -7.61 15.10
N GLU A 133 5.82 -7.19 15.02
CA GLU A 133 6.20 -5.86 14.55
C GLU A 133 6.73 -5.93 13.12
N LEU A 134 6.17 -5.11 12.23
CA LEU A 134 6.49 -5.06 10.81
C LEU A 134 7.09 -3.70 10.46
N GLY A 135 8.41 -3.66 10.26
CA GLY A 135 9.13 -2.49 9.80
C GLY A 135 9.25 -2.40 8.29
N ASP A 136 9.31 -1.18 7.78
CA ASP A 136 9.53 -0.86 6.35
C ASP A 136 10.94 -1.18 5.84
N GLY A 137 11.81 -1.75 6.69
CA GLY A 137 13.16 -2.17 6.31
C GLY A 137 14.15 -1.03 6.10
N ALA A 138 13.79 0.23 6.42
CA ALA A 138 14.70 1.36 6.34
C ALA A 138 15.76 1.27 7.47
N THR A 139 16.81 0.49 7.27
CA THR A 139 17.91 0.37 8.24
C THR A 139 18.67 1.69 8.35
N GLY A 140 18.36 2.48 9.38
CA GLY A 140 19.29 3.21 10.24
C GLY A 140 20.21 4.30 9.69
N GLU A 141 20.68 4.27 8.43
CA GLU A 141 21.77 5.18 7.99
C GLU A 141 21.63 5.72 6.56
N HIS A 142 20.60 5.32 5.81
CA HIS A 142 20.28 5.96 4.54
C HIS A 142 18.94 6.67 4.66
N GLU A 143 19.02 7.98 4.49
CA GLU A 143 17.93 8.94 4.35
C GLU A 143 16.63 8.26 3.92
N SER A 144 15.59 8.36 4.76
CA SER A 144 14.20 8.17 4.35
C SER A 144 14.04 8.76 2.95
N THR A 145 13.95 7.87 1.97
CA THR A 145 14.00 8.16 0.54
C THR A 145 12.84 9.07 0.20
N LYS A 146 13.08 10.38 0.26
CA LYS A 146 12.30 11.33 -0.53
C LYS A 146 12.47 10.86 -1.96
N PHE A 147 11.43 10.27 -2.54
CA PHE A 147 11.35 10.09 -4.00
C PHE A 147 11.95 11.34 -4.63
N SER A 148 13.07 11.18 -5.34
CA SER A 148 13.78 12.36 -5.82
C SER A 148 12.79 13.17 -6.67
N ASN A 149 12.89 14.50 -6.58
CA ASN A 149 12.02 15.36 -7.37
C ASN A 149 12.06 14.99 -8.85
N GLU A 150 13.20 14.46 -9.31
CA GLU A 150 13.42 13.99 -10.67
C GLU A 150 12.72 12.66 -10.96
N PHE A 151 12.82 11.66 -10.08
CA PHE A 151 12.07 10.40 -10.20
C PHE A 151 10.57 10.68 -10.33
N MET A 152 10.01 11.50 -9.43
CA MET A 152 8.58 11.83 -9.46
C MET A 152 8.19 12.60 -10.72
N LYS A 153 9.08 13.45 -11.27
CA LYS A 153 8.81 14.12 -12.55
C LYS A 153 8.79 13.13 -13.70
N THR A 154 9.74 12.19 -13.75
CA THR A 154 9.82 11.18 -14.80
C THR A 154 8.60 10.28 -14.77
N LEU A 155 8.27 9.71 -13.61
CA LEU A 155 7.13 8.81 -13.46
C LEU A 155 5.81 9.47 -13.86
N LYS A 156 5.62 10.75 -13.48
CA LYS A 156 4.41 11.54 -13.83
C LYS A 156 4.26 11.87 -15.31
N LYS A 157 5.26 11.61 -16.15
CA LYS A 157 5.11 11.75 -17.61
C LYS A 157 4.29 10.60 -18.20
N HIS A 158 4.18 9.48 -17.49
CA HIS A 158 3.38 8.33 -17.92
C HIS A 158 1.92 8.53 -17.50
N GLU A 159 0.98 8.17 -18.37
CA GLU A 159 -0.46 8.27 -18.06
C GLU A 159 -0.84 7.35 -16.90
N GLU A 160 -0.09 6.25 -16.75
CA GLU A 160 -0.31 5.19 -15.79
C GLU A 160 0.51 5.35 -14.50
N TYR A 161 1.02 6.57 -14.26
CA TYR A 161 1.89 6.89 -13.12
C TYR A 161 1.40 6.33 -11.77
N PRO A 162 0.09 6.35 -11.41
CA PRO A 162 -0.32 5.86 -10.11
C PRO A 162 -0.12 4.35 -9.96
N ARG A 163 -0.34 3.61 -11.05
CA ARG A 163 -0.12 2.16 -11.10
C ARG A 163 1.36 1.83 -11.07
N LEU A 164 2.18 2.53 -11.86
CA LEU A 164 3.63 2.34 -11.86
C LEU A 164 4.24 2.66 -10.50
N MET A 165 3.79 3.72 -9.83
CA MET A 165 4.23 4.08 -8.48
C MET A 165 3.91 2.98 -7.48
N ARG A 166 2.67 2.48 -7.50
CA ARG A 166 2.28 1.38 -6.63
C ARG A 166 3.14 0.15 -6.87
N PHE A 167 3.34 -0.22 -8.12
CA PHE A 167 4.13 -1.38 -8.51
C PHE A 167 5.58 -1.24 -8.05
N PHE A 168 6.17 -0.05 -8.21
CA PHE A 168 7.50 0.27 -7.72
C PHE A 168 7.63 0.05 -6.22
N CYS A 169 6.68 0.56 -5.42
CA CYS A 169 6.67 0.36 -3.97
C CYS A 169 6.54 -1.11 -3.58
N LEU A 170 5.71 -1.89 -4.29
CA LEU A 170 5.51 -3.31 -3.99
C LEU A 170 6.75 -4.17 -4.24
N LEU A 171 7.56 -3.81 -5.24
CA LEU A 171 8.81 -4.52 -5.55
C LEU A 171 9.97 -4.13 -4.61
N ASN A 172 9.73 -3.20 -3.67
CA ASN A 172 10.74 -2.66 -2.76
C ASN A 172 12.03 -2.23 -3.50
N LEU A 173 11.86 -1.65 -4.68
CA LEU A 173 12.98 -1.28 -5.53
C LEU A 173 13.63 0.01 -5.01
N LEU A 174 14.96 0.01 -4.95
CA LEU A 174 15.73 1.24 -4.72
C LEU A 174 15.46 2.21 -5.88
N LEU A 175 15.43 3.51 -5.57
CA LEU A 175 15.17 4.58 -6.53
C LEU A 175 16.32 4.73 -7.51
N ASP A 176 16.35 3.92 -8.57
CA ASP A 176 17.20 4.11 -9.74
C ASP A 176 16.37 4.02 -11.05
N ASP A 177 16.86 4.64 -12.12
CA ASP A 177 16.16 4.72 -13.41
C ASP A 177 15.99 3.34 -14.07
N ASN A 178 16.90 2.39 -13.83
CA ASN A 178 16.81 1.03 -14.37
C ASN A 178 15.62 0.25 -13.76
N GLN A 179 15.21 0.60 -12.54
CA GLN A 179 14.05 -0.01 -11.90
C GLN A 179 12.72 0.43 -12.52
N ILE A 180 12.64 1.62 -13.13
CA ILE A 180 11.43 2.08 -13.83
C ILE A 180 11.17 1.20 -15.05
N GLU A 181 12.21 0.92 -15.84
CA GLU A 181 12.09 0.05 -17.02
C GLU A 181 11.61 -1.35 -16.64
N LYS A 182 12.08 -1.88 -15.51
CA LYS A 182 11.65 -3.17 -14.98
C LYS A 182 10.15 -3.18 -14.63
N VAL A 183 9.66 -2.13 -13.96
CA VAL A 183 8.22 -2.01 -13.63
C VAL A 183 7.39 -1.90 -14.90
N MET A 184 7.81 -1.07 -15.86
CA MET A 184 7.14 -0.92 -17.15
C MET A 184 7.10 -2.23 -17.93
N TYR A 185 8.18 -3.01 -17.87
CA TYR A 185 8.22 -4.34 -18.48
C TYR A 185 7.16 -5.26 -17.88
N TYR A 186 7.07 -5.38 -16.55
CA TYR A 186 6.03 -6.21 -15.92
C TYR A 186 4.63 -5.74 -16.29
N ASP A 187 4.38 -4.43 -16.22
CA ASP A 187 3.08 -3.84 -16.56
C ASP A 187 2.66 -4.21 -17.99
N LYS A 188 3.59 -4.07 -18.93
CA LYS A 188 3.40 -4.41 -20.34
C LYS A 188 3.08 -5.90 -20.54
N ILE A 189 3.91 -6.82 -20.02
CA ILE A 189 3.71 -8.25 -20.28
C ILE A 189 2.41 -8.78 -19.66
N ILE A 190 1.99 -8.21 -18.52
CA ILE A 190 0.74 -8.57 -17.86
C ILE A 190 -0.44 -8.10 -18.73
N PHE A 191 -0.39 -6.85 -19.20
CA PHE A 191 -1.42 -6.30 -20.09
C PHE A 191 -1.54 -7.09 -21.41
N GLU A 192 -0.41 -7.39 -22.06
CA GLU A 192 -0.36 -8.16 -23.30
C GLU A 192 -0.89 -9.58 -23.10
N PHE A 193 -0.53 -10.23 -21.99
CA PHE A 193 -1.04 -11.54 -21.61
C PHE A 193 -2.57 -11.54 -21.50
N PHE A 194 -3.14 -10.66 -20.66
CA PHE A 194 -4.59 -10.59 -20.45
C PHE A 194 -5.33 -10.27 -21.75
N SER A 195 -4.81 -9.34 -22.56
CA SER A 195 -5.40 -8.99 -23.86
C SER A 195 -5.41 -10.19 -24.81
N THR A 196 -4.30 -10.92 -24.89
CA THR A 196 -4.14 -12.09 -25.77
C THR A 196 -5.08 -13.22 -25.35
N VAL A 197 -5.08 -13.57 -24.06
CA VAL A 197 -5.94 -14.64 -23.54
C VAL A 197 -7.41 -14.27 -23.68
N ARG A 198 -7.81 -13.05 -23.32
CA ARG A 198 -9.20 -12.58 -23.47
C ARG A 198 -9.68 -12.61 -24.93
N SER A 199 -8.82 -12.22 -25.87
CA SER A 199 -9.12 -12.30 -27.30
C SER A 199 -9.45 -13.74 -27.71
N MET A 200 -8.59 -14.71 -27.34
CA MET A 200 -8.87 -16.13 -27.61
C MET A 200 -10.11 -16.64 -26.90
N LEU A 201 -10.33 -16.23 -25.66
CA LEU A 201 -11.51 -16.63 -24.89
C LEU A 201 -12.83 -16.12 -25.50
N ASN A 202 -12.80 -14.96 -26.16
CA ASN A 202 -13.97 -14.35 -26.80
C ASN A 202 -14.24 -14.89 -28.22
N LEU A 203 -13.23 -15.40 -28.92
CA LEU A 203 -13.39 -15.97 -30.27
C LEU A 203 -14.16 -17.30 -30.28
N THR A 204 -14.36 -17.89 -29.11
CA THR A 204 -15.01 -19.20 -28.96
C THR A 204 -16.48 -18.99 -28.70
N THR A 205 -17.27 -18.95 -29.77
CA THR A 205 -18.70 -18.62 -29.77
C THR A 205 -19.61 -19.78 -29.34
N ASP A 206 -19.09 -21.00 -29.24
CA ASP A 206 -19.86 -22.20 -28.86
C ASP A 206 -19.41 -22.75 -27.48
N PRO A 207 -20.28 -22.66 -26.44
CA PRO A 207 -20.04 -23.23 -25.11
C PRO A 207 -19.79 -24.75 -25.09
N HIS A 208 -20.16 -25.47 -26.15
CA HIS A 208 -19.96 -26.91 -26.27
C HIS A 208 -18.65 -27.29 -26.99
N MET A 209 -17.95 -26.32 -27.58
CA MET A 209 -16.69 -26.53 -28.31
C MET A 209 -15.45 -26.46 -27.41
N HIS A 210 -15.65 -26.46 -26.09
CA HIS A 210 -14.54 -26.56 -25.15
C HIS A 210 -13.90 -27.96 -25.26
N ASN A 211 -12.63 -28.02 -25.68
CA ASN A 211 -11.82 -29.23 -25.63
C ASN A 211 -11.82 -29.78 -24.19
N SER A 212 -12.69 -30.74 -23.91
CA SER A 212 -12.85 -31.35 -22.58
C SER A 212 -11.71 -32.33 -22.26
N LYS A 213 -10.95 -32.76 -23.27
CA LYS A 213 -9.84 -33.68 -23.12
C LYS A 213 -8.50 -32.95 -23.17
N PHE A 214 -7.72 -33.10 -22.10
CA PHE A 214 -6.37 -32.54 -22.01
C PHE A 214 -5.37 -33.37 -22.80
N GLU A 215 -4.74 -32.74 -23.79
CA GLU A 215 -3.62 -33.28 -24.55
C GLU A 215 -2.29 -33.20 -23.78
N LEU A 216 -1.21 -33.69 -24.38
CA LEU A 216 0.11 -33.70 -23.75
C LEU A 216 0.63 -32.29 -23.42
N LEU A 217 0.44 -31.34 -24.34
CA LEU A 217 0.81 -29.94 -24.12
C LEU A 217 -0.02 -29.32 -22.97
N ASP A 218 -1.33 -29.58 -22.91
CA ASP A 218 -2.21 -29.08 -21.86
C ASP A 218 -1.79 -29.61 -20.48
N ARG A 219 -1.48 -30.90 -20.39
CA ARG A 219 -1.00 -31.54 -19.16
C ARG A 219 0.34 -30.96 -18.71
N THR A 220 1.21 -30.66 -19.66
CA THR A 220 2.52 -30.08 -19.39
C THR A 220 2.37 -28.67 -18.82
N LEU A 221 1.57 -27.81 -19.47
CA LEU A 221 1.29 -26.46 -18.98
C LEU A 221 0.55 -26.51 -17.62
N LEU A 222 -0.42 -27.41 -17.44
CA LEU A 222 -1.13 -27.58 -16.17
C LEU A 222 -0.18 -27.95 -15.02
N GLN A 223 0.78 -28.85 -15.26
CA GLN A 223 1.79 -29.21 -14.27
C GLN A 223 2.68 -28.01 -13.93
N THR A 224 3.12 -27.25 -14.94
CA THR A 224 3.89 -26.02 -14.75
C THR A 224 3.10 -24.98 -13.95
N PHE A 225 1.82 -24.78 -14.28
CA PHE A 225 0.93 -23.86 -13.58
C PHE A 225 0.80 -24.22 -12.09
N VAL A 226 0.58 -25.49 -11.75
CA VAL A 226 0.48 -25.93 -10.36
C VAL A 226 1.79 -25.71 -9.60
N LYS A 227 2.94 -26.00 -10.23
CA LYS A 227 4.26 -25.77 -9.63
C LYS A 227 4.49 -24.28 -9.34
N ILE A 228 4.26 -23.43 -10.34
CA ILE A 228 4.45 -21.98 -10.21
C ILE A 228 3.48 -21.40 -9.16
N LYS A 229 2.21 -21.81 -9.17
CA LYS A 229 1.23 -21.39 -8.17
C LYS A 229 1.68 -21.69 -6.74
N ASN A 230 2.29 -22.85 -6.51
CA ASN A 230 2.84 -23.22 -5.20
C ASN A 230 4.09 -22.38 -4.86
N SER A 231 4.97 -22.13 -5.83
CA SER A 231 6.16 -21.27 -5.66
C SER A 231 5.77 -19.84 -5.28
N ILE A 232 4.77 -19.27 -5.96
CA ILE A 232 4.20 -17.95 -5.63
C ILE A 232 3.65 -17.95 -4.20
N HIS A 233 2.86 -18.97 -3.84
CA HIS A 233 2.29 -19.06 -2.49
C HIS A 233 3.38 -19.10 -1.41
N GLN A 234 4.42 -19.91 -1.59
CA GLN A 234 5.57 -19.98 -0.68
C GLN A 234 6.33 -18.64 -0.60
N SER A 235 6.55 -17.98 -1.74
CA SER A 235 7.23 -16.68 -1.79
C SER A 235 6.48 -15.60 -1.00
N LEU A 236 5.15 -15.63 -1.03
CA LEU A 236 4.31 -14.68 -0.30
C LEU A 236 4.15 -15.03 1.18
N CYS A 237 4.06 -16.32 1.54
CA CYS A 237 3.90 -16.75 2.93
C CYS A 237 5.20 -16.68 3.73
N ASP A 238 6.32 -17.10 3.16
CA ASP A 238 7.57 -17.27 3.91
C ASP A 238 8.44 -16.01 3.89
N HIS A 239 8.38 -15.24 2.79
CA HIS A 239 9.28 -14.11 2.55
C HIS A 239 8.56 -12.78 2.33
N ILE A 240 7.22 -12.78 2.19
CA ILE A 240 6.42 -11.61 1.78
C ILE A 240 7.03 -10.94 0.53
N SER A 241 7.63 -11.75 -0.36
CA SER A 241 8.43 -11.24 -1.47
C SER A 241 7.59 -11.14 -2.74
N ILE A 242 7.05 -9.95 -2.99
CA ILE A 242 6.31 -9.65 -4.21
C ILE A 242 7.25 -9.74 -5.42
N GLN A 243 8.53 -9.35 -5.28
CA GLN A 243 9.51 -9.47 -6.35
C GLN A 243 9.70 -10.92 -6.81
N MET A 244 9.79 -11.87 -5.88
CA MET A 244 9.88 -13.30 -6.24
C MET A 244 8.58 -13.80 -6.87
N ALA A 245 7.44 -13.43 -6.30
CA ALA A 245 6.14 -13.77 -6.88
C ALA A 245 5.99 -13.23 -8.31
N MET A 246 6.48 -12.02 -8.60
CA MET A 246 6.40 -11.42 -9.94
C MET A 246 7.34 -12.08 -10.95
N ASN A 247 8.50 -12.58 -10.53
CA ASN A 247 9.36 -13.40 -11.38
C ASN A 247 8.64 -14.68 -11.82
N GLU A 248 8.00 -15.37 -10.87
CA GLU A 248 7.22 -16.58 -11.12
C GLU A 248 5.99 -16.30 -11.99
N VAL A 249 5.33 -15.15 -11.81
CA VAL A 249 4.24 -14.70 -12.71
C VAL A 249 4.75 -14.54 -14.14
N ASN A 250 5.93 -13.94 -14.34
CA ASN A 250 6.53 -13.80 -15.67
C ASN A 250 6.80 -15.17 -16.30
N GLU A 251 7.38 -16.11 -15.55
CA GLU A 251 7.62 -17.48 -16.03
C GLU A 251 6.31 -18.19 -16.45
N LEU A 252 5.21 -17.97 -15.72
CA LEU A 252 3.90 -18.51 -16.10
C LEU A 252 3.36 -17.88 -17.37
N ILE A 253 3.50 -16.57 -17.54
CA ILE A 253 3.12 -15.85 -18.77
C ILE A 253 3.91 -16.40 -19.96
N ILE A 254 5.24 -16.52 -19.83
CA ILE A 254 6.11 -17.07 -20.87
C ILE A 254 5.70 -18.51 -21.22
N SER A 255 5.54 -19.37 -20.21
CA SER A 255 5.12 -20.77 -20.39
C SER A 255 3.77 -20.89 -21.09
N THR A 256 2.84 -19.99 -20.78
CA THR A 256 1.51 -19.96 -21.40
C THR A 256 1.58 -19.47 -22.84
N ASN A 257 2.35 -18.42 -23.13
CA ASN A 257 2.56 -17.93 -24.50
C ASN A 257 3.19 -19.01 -25.40
N VAL A 258 4.24 -19.69 -24.92
CA VAL A 258 4.86 -20.81 -25.64
C VAL A 258 3.86 -21.94 -25.91
N TYR A 259 2.97 -22.22 -24.96
CA TYR A 259 1.91 -23.21 -25.14
C TYR A 259 0.90 -22.77 -26.21
N MET A 260 0.47 -21.50 -26.18
CA MET A 260 -0.50 -20.95 -27.13
C MET A 260 0.06 -20.89 -28.57
N GLU A 261 1.36 -20.69 -28.72
CA GLU A 261 2.04 -20.75 -30.03
C GLU A 261 2.16 -22.18 -30.57
N LYS A 262 2.38 -23.17 -29.70
CA LYS A 262 2.60 -24.58 -30.10
C LYS A 262 1.30 -25.36 -30.29
N SER A 263 0.24 -24.98 -29.60
CA SER A 263 -1.05 -25.67 -29.66
C SER A 263 -1.88 -25.16 -30.83
N THR A 264 -2.39 -26.07 -31.66
CA THR A 264 -3.30 -25.73 -32.77
C THR A 264 -4.71 -25.39 -32.27
N ASN A 265 -5.09 -25.89 -31.09
CA ASN A 265 -6.37 -25.61 -30.45
C ASN A 265 -6.17 -25.51 -28.92
N PRO A 266 -5.66 -24.37 -28.42
CA PRO A 266 -5.40 -24.16 -27.00
C PRO A 266 -6.64 -24.47 -26.14
N ASN A 267 -6.41 -25.18 -25.03
CA ASN A 267 -7.47 -25.61 -24.14
C ASN A 267 -8.09 -24.41 -23.41
N HIS A 268 -9.33 -24.12 -23.77
CA HIS A 268 -10.08 -22.98 -23.27
C HIS A 268 -10.23 -22.96 -21.74
N ILE A 269 -10.45 -24.12 -21.13
CA ILE A 269 -10.62 -24.26 -19.67
C ILE A 269 -9.30 -23.96 -18.97
N LEU A 270 -8.18 -24.48 -19.49
CA LEU A 270 -6.86 -24.24 -18.93
C LEU A 270 -6.49 -22.74 -18.99
N LEU A 271 -6.72 -22.09 -20.13
CA LEU A 271 -6.47 -20.66 -20.28
C LEU A 271 -7.36 -19.83 -19.34
N GLN A 272 -8.64 -20.17 -19.19
CA GLN A 272 -9.53 -19.51 -18.23
C GLN A 272 -9.04 -19.67 -16.78
N LEU A 273 -8.56 -20.85 -16.41
CA LEU A 273 -8.04 -21.12 -15.07
C LEU A 273 -6.80 -20.25 -14.76
N ILE A 274 -5.85 -20.19 -15.69
CA ILE A 274 -4.63 -19.38 -15.54
C ILE A 274 -5.00 -17.89 -15.51
N ASN A 275 -5.85 -17.44 -16.44
CA ASN A 275 -6.33 -16.05 -16.51
C ASN A 275 -6.99 -15.62 -15.20
N LYS A 276 -7.90 -16.43 -14.67
CA LYS A 276 -8.59 -16.15 -13.41
C LYS A 276 -7.62 -16.10 -12.23
N TYR A 277 -6.68 -17.03 -12.14
CA TYR A 277 -5.70 -17.04 -11.07
C TYR A 277 -4.79 -15.79 -11.10
N LEU A 278 -4.22 -15.48 -12.27
CA LEU A 278 -3.38 -14.29 -12.42
C LEU A 278 -4.17 -13.01 -12.18
N GLY A 279 -5.42 -12.92 -12.66
CA GLY A 279 -6.29 -11.77 -12.39
C GLY A 279 -6.54 -11.56 -10.90
N GLN A 280 -6.83 -12.64 -10.17
CA GLN A 280 -6.99 -12.59 -8.71
C GLN A 280 -5.69 -12.19 -7.99
N LEU A 281 -4.55 -12.71 -8.44
CA LEU A 281 -3.24 -12.40 -7.85
C LEU A 281 -2.86 -10.92 -8.07
N ILE A 282 -2.92 -10.43 -9.30
CA ILE A 282 -2.61 -9.03 -9.65
C ILE A 282 -3.58 -8.06 -8.95
N ASN A 283 -4.86 -8.43 -8.84
CA ASN A 283 -5.84 -7.66 -8.06
C ASN A 283 -5.57 -7.68 -6.56
N SER A 284 -5.03 -8.78 -6.00
CA SER A 284 -4.62 -8.83 -4.59
C SER A 284 -3.50 -7.83 -4.28
N PHE A 285 -2.61 -7.60 -5.25
CA PHE A 285 -1.60 -6.54 -5.20
C PHE A 285 -2.17 -5.15 -5.50
N ARG A 286 -3.45 -5.05 -5.88
CA ARG A 286 -4.17 -3.82 -6.26
C ARG A 286 -3.51 -3.10 -7.44
N LEU A 287 -2.96 -3.86 -8.38
CA LEU A 287 -2.41 -3.34 -9.62
C LEU A 287 -3.48 -3.17 -10.72
N CYS A 288 -4.69 -3.73 -10.54
CA CYS A 288 -5.85 -3.42 -11.37
C CYS A 288 -6.50 -2.11 -10.87
N PHE A 289 -6.45 -1.04 -11.67
CA PHE A 289 -6.99 0.27 -11.29
C PHE A 289 -8.41 0.42 -11.81
N PRO A 290 -9.40 0.78 -10.96
CA PRO A 290 -10.75 1.00 -11.42
C PRO A 290 -10.81 2.25 -12.32
N ALA A 291 -11.68 2.22 -13.33
CA ALA A 291 -11.86 3.35 -14.25
C ALA A 291 -12.36 4.64 -13.55
N GLN A 292 -12.98 4.52 -12.38
CA GLN A 292 -13.43 5.64 -11.56
C GLN A 292 -13.10 5.41 -10.09
N ALA A 293 -12.68 6.48 -9.43
CA ALA A 293 -12.33 6.51 -8.02
C ALA A 293 -13.62 6.70 -7.17
N PRO A 294 -13.87 5.92 -6.10
CA PRO A 294 -14.97 6.14 -5.15
C PRO A 294 -15.10 7.59 -4.63
N THR A 295 -16.32 8.09 -4.51
CA THR A 295 -16.54 9.47 -4.04
C THR A 295 -16.52 9.61 -2.51
N ASP A 296 -16.54 8.51 -1.77
CA ASP A 296 -16.79 8.40 -0.33
C ASP A 296 -15.57 7.85 0.47
N TYR A 297 -14.36 7.97 -0.07
CA TYR A 297 -13.13 7.57 0.61
C TYR A 297 -12.75 8.57 1.74
N PRO A 298 -12.37 8.13 2.96
CA PRO A 298 -12.11 6.74 3.37
C PRO A 298 -13.30 5.99 3.99
N ASP A 299 -14.50 6.59 4.02
CA ASP A 299 -15.66 6.11 4.79
C ASP A 299 -16.33 4.84 4.21
N ARG A 300 -15.91 4.35 3.03
CA ARG A 300 -16.38 3.07 2.47
C ARG A 300 -15.28 2.26 1.76
N PRO A 301 -15.21 0.92 1.97
CA PRO A 301 -14.23 0.07 1.29
C PRO A 301 -14.54 -0.09 -0.21
N ASN A 302 -13.47 -0.03 -1.02
CA ASN A 302 -13.52 -0.14 -2.47
C ASN A 302 -13.80 -1.60 -2.89
N ALA A 303 -15.03 -1.89 -3.33
CA ALA A 303 -15.36 -3.16 -3.97
C ALA A 303 -14.85 -3.12 -5.42
N ALA A 304 -13.56 -3.44 -5.63
CA ALA A 304 -13.02 -3.56 -6.98
C ALA A 304 -13.70 -4.74 -7.69
N SER A 305 -14.30 -4.51 -8.86
CA SER A 305 -14.77 -5.60 -9.72
C SER A 305 -13.56 -6.36 -10.27
N THR A 306 -13.69 -7.68 -10.38
CA THR A 306 -12.66 -8.55 -10.96
C THR A 306 -12.48 -8.36 -12.47
N ASP A 307 -13.33 -7.55 -13.11
CA ASP A 307 -13.38 -7.37 -14.56
C ASP A 307 -12.48 -6.22 -15.05
N ALA A 308 -11.85 -5.50 -14.12
CA ALA A 308 -10.95 -4.37 -14.37
C ALA A 308 -9.49 -4.77 -14.71
N CYS A 309 -9.20 -6.07 -14.68
CA CYS A 309 -8.10 -6.72 -15.37
C CYS A 309 -8.75 -7.69 -16.41
#